data_AF-A0A4S4N4Q2-F1
#
_entry.id   AF-A0A4S4N4Q2-F1
#
_cell.length_a   1.000
_cell.length_b   1.000
_cell.length_c   1.000
_cell.angle_alpha   90.00
_cell.angle_beta   90.00
_cell.angle_gamma   90.00
#
_symmetry.space_group_name_H-M   'P 1'
#
loop_
_entity.id
_entity.type
_entity.pdbx_description
1 polymer ?
#
loop_
_entity_poly.entity_id
_entity_poly.type
_entity_poly.pdbx_seq_one_letter_code
_entity_poly.pdbx_strand_id
1 'polypeptide(L)'
;MPTSTPTVLGYYRFTDIFYQWHVALPNPEDVSPLKALIAFNALTAPDHPLRMQGADGIELYIGTFDNGEARLLFSSAQVEYLSSDYLITQSSMQSCSPSVYSDAASLKKATRIIDKNNRRLKGTGTRLAARRLAFERIRALWSSKQGIWLAIDFENWDRDHTVYTEFGWSSLRFEDGKEIEESGHWIVDEYRTYMNTYVANNRERYNFGTSEVIKKKEFKPRIASFLNEAKVYGPVFLVFHDPSQDIKTLREIEAPITNLSHLLPDLPPSEGLFVIDTAEMFAALEGETSANKRGLEQVCRHLTHNPQFLHNAGNDAYWTLQACKTMASGDPVDIQREKRWPLHISGTQPKAVFPEPNSDDSDEDIM
;
A
#
# COMPACT_ATOMS: atom_id res chain seq x y z
N MET A 1 18.38 -20.42 34.46
CA MET A 1 17.69 -20.16 33.18
C MET A 1 18.42 -19.00 32.52
N PRO A 2 19.13 -19.19 31.39
CA PRO A 2 19.69 -18.06 30.68
C PRO A 2 18.53 -17.19 30.19
N THR A 3 18.48 -15.95 30.67
CA THR A 3 17.58 -14.91 30.19
C THR A 3 17.89 -14.68 28.72
N SER A 4 16.96 -15.00 27.82
CA SER A 4 17.06 -14.68 26.41
C SER A 4 17.15 -13.16 26.27
N THR A 5 18.34 -12.64 26.01
CA THR A 5 18.51 -11.25 25.60
C THR A 5 17.67 -11.05 24.34
N PRO A 6 16.80 -10.04 24.26
CA PRO A 6 16.02 -9.80 23.05
C PRO A 6 16.98 -9.60 21.88
N THR A 7 16.89 -10.45 20.86
CA THR A 7 17.66 -10.30 19.62
C THR A 7 17.22 -9.00 18.96
N VAL A 8 18.13 -8.02 18.92
CA VAL A 8 17.87 -6.76 18.24
C VAL A 8 17.95 -7.03 16.74
N LEU A 9 16.80 -7.11 16.08
CA LEU A 9 16.75 -7.12 14.62
C LEU A 9 17.22 -5.76 14.10
N GLY A 10 18.34 -5.76 13.38
CA GLY A 10 18.85 -4.57 12.71
C GLY A 10 19.10 -4.86 11.23
N TYR A 11 19.77 -3.93 10.56
CA TYR A 11 19.97 -3.95 9.12
C TYR A 11 21.38 -3.47 8.74
N TYR A 12 21.87 -3.93 7.60
CA TYR A 12 23.14 -3.49 7.03
C TYR A 12 22.91 -2.97 5.61
N ARG A 13 23.60 -1.89 5.21
CA ARG A 13 23.49 -1.39 3.84
C ARG A 13 24.05 -2.43 2.87
N PHE A 14 23.29 -2.71 1.81
CA PHE A 14 23.73 -3.60 0.74
C PHE A 14 25.12 -3.20 0.22
N THR A 15 25.37 -1.90 0.04
CA THR A 15 26.66 -1.39 -0.44
C THR A 15 27.82 -1.61 0.51
N ASP A 16 27.57 -1.61 1.82
CA ASP A 16 28.64 -1.84 2.81
C ASP A 16 29.08 -3.30 2.76
N ILE A 17 28.11 -4.21 2.72
CA ILE A 17 28.37 -5.64 2.53
C ILE A 17 29.09 -5.89 1.20
N PHE A 18 28.53 -5.34 0.12
CA PHE A 18 29.00 -5.63 -1.24
C PHE A 18 30.38 -5.02 -1.55
N TYR A 19 30.66 -3.81 -1.07
CA TYR A 19 31.88 -3.08 -1.45
C TYR A 19 32.91 -2.90 -0.34
N GLN A 20 32.53 -2.97 0.94
CA GLN A 20 33.45 -2.62 2.05
C GLN A 20 33.89 -3.83 2.87
N TRP A 21 33.02 -4.82 3.06
CA TRP A 21 33.33 -5.93 3.98
C TRP A 21 34.58 -6.73 3.59
N HIS A 22 34.78 -6.97 2.31
CA HIS A 22 35.96 -7.68 1.83
C HIS A 22 37.28 -6.92 2.08
N VAL A 23 37.23 -5.61 2.32
CA VAL A 23 38.40 -4.79 2.67
C VAL A 23 38.75 -4.92 4.15
N ALA A 24 37.78 -5.27 4.99
CA ALA A 24 37.93 -5.42 6.42
C ALA A 24 38.35 -6.84 6.86
N LEU A 25 38.46 -7.79 5.92
CA LEU A 25 38.84 -9.17 6.23
C LEU A 25 40.33 -9.25 6.63
N PRO A 26 40.66 -9.89 7.77
CA PRO A 26 42.04 -10.01 8.23
C PRO A 26 42.87 -10.98 7.37
N ASN A 27 42.22 -11.96 6.73
CA ASN A 27 42.85 -12.94 5.87
C ASN A 27 42.54 -12.62 4.39
N PRO A 28 43.55 -12.32 3.56
CA PRO A 28 43.37 -12.06 2.13
C PRO A 28 42.73 -13.22 1.35
N GLU A 29 42.88 -14.47 1.81
CA GLU A 29 42.32 -15.64 1.13
C GLU A 29 40.77 -15.66 1.20
N ASP A 30 40.18 -15.05 2.21
CA ASP A 30 38.73 -15.01 2.43
C ASP A 30 38.03 -13.97 1.54
N VAL A 31 38.78 -13.06 0.92
CA VAL A 31 38.26 -11.98 0.06
C VAL A 31 37.54 -12.52 -1.17
N SER A 32 38.15 -13.48 -1.87
CA SER A 32 37.57 -14.03 -3.11
C SER A 32 36.32 -14.87 -2.84
N PRO A 33 36.30 -15.79 -1.84
CA PRO A 33 35.10 -16.49 -1.42
C PRO A 33 33.96 -15.56 -1.00
N LEU A 34 34.24 -14.53 -0.19
CA LEU A 34 33.20 -13.57 0.21
C LEU A 34 32.61 -12.84 -1.00
N LYS A 35 33.46 -12.35 -1.92
CA LYS A 35 33.00 -11.70 -3.16
C LYS A 35 32.17 -12.63 -4.04
N ALA A 36 32.54 -13.91 -4.12
CA ALA A 36 31.78 -14.90 -4.86
C ALA A 36 30.41 -15.16 -4.22
N LEU A 37 30.37 -15.28 -2.88
CA LEU A 37 29.15 -15.49 -2.11
C LEU A 37 28.17 -14.32 -2.28
N ILE A 38 28.62 -13.08 -2.16
CA ILE A 38 27.74 -11.90 -2.24
C ILE A 38 27.55 -11.37 -3.67
N ALA A 39 28.08 -12.06 -4.70
CA ALA A 39 27.87 -11.67 -6.08
C ALA A 39 26.38 -11.72 -6.45
N PHE A 40 25.92 -10.83 -7.33
CA PHE A 40 24.49 -10.76 -7.72
C PHE A 40 23.90 -12.12 -8.16
N ASN A 41 24.66 -12.90 -8.94
CA ASN A 41 24.25 -14.24 -9.39
C ASN A 41 24.19 -15.25 -8.23
N ALA A 42 25.10 -15.14 -7.27
CA ALA A 42 25.12 -16.03 -6.11
C ALA A 42 23.95 -15.69 -5.18
N LEU A 43 23.77 -14.42 -4.81
CA LEU A 43 22.68 -13.98 -3.92
C LEU A 43 21.29 -14.44 -4.39
N THR A 44 21.07 -14.46 -5.71
CA THR A 44 19.78 -14.83 -6.30
C THR A 44 19.64 -16.33 -6.59
N ALA A 45 20.71 -17.12 -6.41
CA ALA A 45 20.69 -18.56 -6.64
C ALA A 45 19.73 -19.28 -5.68
N PRO A 46 18.99 -20.33 -6.12
CA PRO A 46 18.00 -21.02 -5.30
C PRO A 46 18.56 -21.65 -4.01
N ASP A 47 19.83 -22.06 -4.03
CA ASP A 47 20.55 -22.71 -2.94
C ASP A 47 21.36 -21.75 -2.08
N HIS A 48 21.22 -20.43 -2.30
CA HIS A 48 22.00 -19.44 -1.56
C HIS A 48 21.60 -19.41 -0.07
N PRO A 49 22.57 -19.46 0.87
CA PRO A 49 22.28 -19.61 2.31
C PRO A 49 21.54 -18.42 2.92
N LEU A 50 21.56 -17.23 2.28
CA LEU A 50 20.85 -16.04 2.76
C LEU A 50 19.39 -15.96 2.26
N ARG A 51 18.93 -16.89 1.42
CA ARG A 51 17.53 -16.92 0.97
C ARG A 51 16.62 -17.36 2.12
N MET A 52 15.46 -16.71 2.23
CA MET A 52 14.40 -17.17 3.11
C MET A 52 13.71 -18.41 2.54
N GLN A 53 13.36 -19.35 3.41
CA GLN A 53 12.65 -20.55 3.01
C GLN A 53 11.30 -20.19 2.36
N GLY A 54 11.06 -20.72 1.16
CA GLY A 54 9.83 -20.48 0.41
C GLY A 54 9.82 -19.20 -0.43
N ALA A 55 10.87 -18.37 -0.39
CA ALA A 55 10.99 -17.21 -1.26
C ALA A 55 11.58 -17.59 -2.64
N ASP A 56 10.93 -17.13 -3.71
CA ASP A 56 11.49 -17.22 -5.07
C ASP A 56 12.45 -16.05 -5.35
N GLY A 57 13.51 -15.96 -4.56
CA GLY A 57 14.48 -14.87 -4.64
C GLY A 57 15.22 -14.63 -3.34
N ILE A 58 16.17 -13.69 -3.38
CA ILE A 58 16.69 -13.08 -2.17
C ILE A 58 15.70 -12.02 -1.69
N GLU A 59 15.24 -12.14 -0.46
CA GLU A 59 14.51 -11.08 0.21
C GLU A 59 15.51 -10.05 0.74
N LEU A 60 15.31 -8.78 0.42
CA LEU A 60 16.06 -7.65 0.96
C LEU A 60 15.06 -6.57 1.39
N TYR A 61 15.55 -5.53 2.05
CA TYR A 61 14.70 -4.49 2.62
C TYR A 61 15.01 -3.14 1.99
N ILE A 62 13.99 -2.31 1.78
CA ILE A 62 14.14 -0.91 1.41
C ILE A 62 13.90 -0.05 2.64
N GLY A 63 14.98 0.53 3.16
CA GLY A 63 14.92 1.49 4.25
C GLY A 63 14.91 2.93 3.74
N THR A 64 13.99 3.76 4.24
CA THR A 64 13.96 5.21 3.98
C THR A 64 14.46 5.96 5.21
N PHE A 65 15.44 6.85 5.04
CA PHE A 65 16.05 7.64 6.12
C PHE A 65 15.43 9.04 6.22
N ASP A 66 15.76 9.77 7.29
CA ASP A 66 15.21 11.12 7.55
C ASP A 66 15.47 12.15 6.46
N ASN A 67 16.54 11.95 5.68
CA ASN A 67 16.84 12.78 4.53
C ASN A 67 16.01 12.42 3.27
N GLY A 68 15.05 11.50 3.40
CA GLY A 68 14.19 11.00 2.33
C GLY A 68 14.87 10.02 1.38
N GLU A 69 16.14 9.67 1.61
CA GLU A 69 16.84 8.74 0.75
C GLU A 69 16.47 7.29 1.06
N ALA A 70 16.27 6.50 0.02
CA ALA A 70 16.07 5.06 0.13
C ALA A 70 17.41 4.31 -0.01
N ARG A 71 17.55 3.18 0.69
CA ARG A 71 18.66 2.23 0.55
C ARG A 71 18.16 0.80 0.55
N LEU A 72 18.85 -0.04 -0.21
CA LEU A 72 18.70 -1.49 -0.15
C LEU A 72 19.52 -2.04 1.04
N LEU A 73 18.91 -2.90 1.83
CA LEU A 73 19.44 -3.38 3.11
C LEU A 73 19.31 -4.92 3.22
N PHE A 74 20.25 -5.53 3.92
CA PHE A 74 20.12 -6.87 4.47
C PHE A 74 19.61 -6.78 5.91
N SER A 75 18.74 -7.70 6.33
CA SER A 75 18.39 -7.87 7.73
C SER A 75 19.55 -8.55 8.48
N SER A 76 19.77 -8.19 9.74
CA SER A 76 20.79 -8.80 10.60
C SER A 76 20.56 -10.29 10.71
N ALA A 77 19.31 -10.76 10.82
CA ALA A 77 18.95 -12.17 10.86
C ALA A 77 19.45 -12.95 9.63
N GLN A 78 19.60 -12.29 8.48
CA GLN A 78 20.15 -12.92 7.28
C GLN A 78 21.67 -13.07 7.39
N VAL A 79 22.35 -12.09 7.98
CA VAL A 79 23.82 -11.98 7.96
C VAL A 79 24.46 -12.20 9.33
N GLU A 80 23.71 -12.74 10.30
CA GLU A 80 23.98 -12.74 11.76
C GLU A 80 25.21 -13.55 12.21
N TYR A 81 26.04 -14.00 11.27
CA TYR A 81 27.40 -14.46 11.53
C TYR A 81 28.42 -13.31 11.66
N LEU A 82 28.00 -12.03 11.56
CA LEU A 82 28.89 -10.90 11.33
C LEU A 82 28.64 -9.74 12.33
N SER A 83 29.74 -9.14 12.81
CA SER A 83 29.87 -8.22 13.98
C SER A 83 28.95 -6.98 13.99
N SER A 84 28.72 -6.44 15.20
CA SER A 84 27.68 -5.46 15.57
C SER A 84 27.98 -3.97 15.31
N ASP A 85 29.17 -3.60 14.84
CA ASP A 85 29.61 -2.18 14.89
C ASP A 85 28.98 -1.26 13.81
N TYR A 86 28.22 -1.82 12.87
CA TYR A 86 27.60 -1.08 11.75
C TYR A 86 26.10 -1.32 11.60
N LEU A 87 25.44 -1.77 12.68
CA LEU A 87 24.04 -2.15 12.66
C LEU A 87 23.11 -0.91 12.58
N ILE A 88 22.35 -0.81 11.50
CA ILE A 88 21.25 0.15 11.37
C ILE A 88 20.04 -0.43 12.08
N THR A 89 19.53 0.26 13.09
CA THR A 89 18.30 -0.16 13.76
C THR A 89 17.08 0.38 13.02
N GLN A 90 15.91 -0.24 13.24
CA GLN A 90 14.64 0.28 12.73
C GLN A 90 14.41 1.74 13.13
N SER A 91 14.82 2.14 14.33
CA SER A 91 14.70 3.52 14.82
C SER A 91 15.54 4.54 14.05
N SER A 92 16.47 4.10 13.21
CA SER A 92 17.27 4.96 12.33
C SER A 92 16.60 5.18 10.97
N MET A 93 15.42 4.61 10.74
CA MET A 93 14.68 4.65 9.48
C MET A 93 13.24 5.11 9.73
N GLN A 94 12.67 5.81 8.75
CA GLN A 94 11.28 6.24 8.77
C GLN A 94 10.33 5.12 8.29
N SER A 95 10.82 4.26 7.41
CA SER A 95 10.13 3.05 6.96
C SER A 95 11.14 2.00 6.53
N CYS A 96 10.75 0.73 6.64
CA CYS A 96 11.50 -0.41 6.15
C CYS A 96 10.50 -1.42 5.58
N SER A 97 10.59 -1.71 4.28
CA SER A 97 9.66 -2.63 3.60
C SER A 97 10.42 -3.75 2.89
N PRO A 98 9.92 -4.99 2.91
CA PRO A 98 10.56 -6.10 2.21
C PRO A 98 10.41 -5.99 0.68
N SER A 99 11.36 -6.57 -0.03
CA SER A 99 11.39 -6.70 -1.50
C SER A 99 12.16 -7.94 -1.92
N VAL A 100 11.56 -8.77 -2.76
CA VAL A 100 12.16 -10.02 -3.23
C VAL A 100 12.74 -9.84 -4.64
N TYR A 101 13.94 -10.35 -4.88
CA TYR A 101 14.62 -10.32 -6.18
C TYR A 101 14.96 -11.74 -6.62
N SER A 102 14.30 -12.22 -7.68
CA SER A 102 14.43 -13.58 -8.19
C SER A 102 15.68 -13.81 -9.03
N ASP A 103 16.26 -12.75 -9.59
CA ASP A 103 17.40 -12.84 -10.51
C ASP A 103 18.41 -11.68 -10.35
N ALA A 104 19.63 -11.92 -10.82
CA ALA A 104 20.73 -10.96 -10.70
C ALA A 104 20.49 -9.65 -11.47
N ALA A 105 19.79 -9.71 -12.61
CA ALA A 105 19.54 -8.53 -13.43
C ALA A 105 18.52 -7.61 -12.74
N SER A 106 17.48 -8.16 -12.12
CA SER A 106 16.50 -7.38 -11.33
C SER A 106 17.14 -6.75 -10.10
N LEU A 107 17.96 -7.49 -9.34
CA LEU A 107 18.69 -6.94 -8.18
C LEU A 107 19.67 -5.81 -8.58
N LYS A 108 20.45 -6.02 -9.65
CA LYS A 108 21.36 -4.99 -10.18
C LYS A 108 20.60 -3.77 -10.72
N LYS A 109 19.43 -3.97 -11.31
CA LYS A 109 18.56 -2.88 -11.78
C LYS A 109 17.99 -2.10 -10.58
N ALA A 110 17.59 -2.77 -9.51
CA ALA A 110 17.04 -2.14 -8.31
C ALA A 110 18.02 -1.14 -7.66
N THR A 111 19.27 -1.56 -7.44
CA THR A 111 20.31 -0.66 -6.89
C THR A 111 20.49 0.61 -7.72
N ARG A 112 20.53 0.49 -9.06
CA ARG A 112 20.62 1.65 -9.98
C ARG A 112 19.38 2.54 -9.95
N ILE A 113 18.19 1.95 -9.87
CA ILE A 113 16.92 2.68 -9.80
C ILE A 113 16.88 3.50 -8.51
N ILE A 114 17.24 2.91 -7.37
CA ILE A 114 17.30 3.59 -6.08
C ILE A 114 18.19 4.84 -6.16
N ASP A 115 19.41 4.70 -6.69
CA ASP A 115 20.33 5.82 -6.86
C ASP A 115 19.76 6.92 -7.77
N LYS A 116 19.13 6.54 -8.89
CA LYS A 116 18.50 7.48 -9.82
C LYS A 116 17.36 8.25 -9.14
N ASN A 117 16.54 7.57 -8.34
CA ASN A 117 15.41 8.20 -7.67
C ASN A 117 15.83 9.08 -6.51
N ASN A 118 16.84 8.68 -5.72
CA ASN A 118 17.43 9.55 -4.71
C ASN A 118 17.90 10.88 -5.33
N ARG A 119 18.47 10.86 -6.55
CA ARG A 119 18.82 12.08 -7.29
C ARG A 119 17.60 12.89 -7.72
N ARG A 120 16.55 12.25 -8.25
CA ARG A 120 15.30 12.91 -8.68
C ARG A 120 14.53 13.54 -7.52
N LEU A 121 14.65 12.97 -6.33
CA LEU A 121 13.96 13.42 -5.12
C LEU A 121 14.67 14.60 -4.44
N LYS A 122 15.93 14.89 -4.79
CA LYS A 122 16.64 16.05 -4.24
C LYS A 122 15.88 17.34 -4.56
N GLY A 123 15.49 18.07 -3.53
CA GLY A 123 14.74 19.32 -3.66
C GLY A 123 13.23 19.14 -3.94
N THR A 124 12.71 17.91 -3.90
CA THR A 124 11.26 17.70 -3.93
C THR A 124 10.60 18.17 -2.62
N GLY A 125 9.37 18.65 -2.70
CA GLY A 125 8.64 19.18 -1.55
C GLY A 125 8.31 18.10 -0.51
N THR A 126 8.10 18.54 0.74
CA THR A 126 7.79 17.69 1.90
C THR A 126 6.57 16.78 1.69
N ARG A 127 5.61 17.21 0.85
CA ARG A 127 4.38 16.43 0.55
C ARG A 127 4.68 15.12 -0.17
N LEU A 128 5.49 15.15 -1.24
CA LEU A 128 5.81 13.93 -1.98
C LEU A 128 6.63 12.97 -1.10
N ALA A 129 7.53 13.49 -0.27
CA ALA A 129 8.27 12.68 0.70
C ALA A 129 7.31 11.99 1.69
N ALA A 130 6.35 12.73 2.28
CA ALA A 130 5.35 12.18 3.18
C ALA A 130 4.47 11.12 2.51
N ARG A 131 4.02 11.36 1.27
CA ARG A 131 3.25 10.40 0.46
C ARG A 131 4.00 9.09 0.25
N ARG A 132 5.27 9.17 -0.14
CA ARG A 132 6.13 8.00 -0.37
C ARG A 132 6.39 7.24 0.93
N LEU A 133 6.62 7.96 2.02
CA LEU A 133 6.78 7.35 3.34
C LEU A 133 5.53 6.57 3.75
N ALA A 134 4.35 7.18 3.61
CA ALA A 134 3.08 6.52 3.88
C ALA A 134 2.89 5.28 2.99
N PHE A 135 3.20 5.38 1.69
CA PHE A 135 3.13 4.26 0.75
C PHE A 135 3.98 3.06 1.22
N GLU A 136 5.24 3.30 1.61
CA GLU A 136 6.12 2.22 2.07
C GLU A 136 5.71 1.66 3.44
N ARG A 137 5.15 2.49 4.34
CA ARG A 137 4.54 1.99 5.60
C ARG A 137 3.35 1.08 5.31
N ILE A 138 2.48 1.46 4.38
CA ILE A 138 1.33 0.63 3.97
C ILE A 138 1.81 -0.70 3.40
N ARG A 139 2.84 -0.71 2.55
CA ARG A 139 3.45 -1.95 2.04
C ARG A 139 4.00 -2.83 3.17
N ALA A 140 4.71 -2.24 4.13
CA ALA A 140 5.24 -2.98 5.28
C ALA A 140 4.11 -3.60 6.13
N LEU A 141 3.08 -2.82 6.45
CA LEU A 141 1.91 -3.29 7.19
C LEU A 141 1.16 -4.39 6.43
N TRP A 142 0.97 -4.24 5.11
CA TRP A 142 0.36 -5.26 4.26
C TRP A 142 1.16 -6.58 4.27
N SER A 143 2.49 -6.48 4.14
CA SER A 143 3.37 -7.65 4.14
C SER A 143 3.37 -8.43 5.46
N SER A 144 3.00 -7.77 6.57
CA SER A 144 2.90 -8.43 7.88
C SER A 144 1.76 -9.45 7.95
N LYS A 145 0.78 -9.35 7.05
CA LYS A 145 -0.42 -10.21 7.00
C LYS A 145 -1.21 -10.22 8.33
N GLN A 146 -1.17 -9.12 9.07
CA GLN A 146 -1.89 -8.95 10.33
C GLN A 146 -3.11 -8.04 10.14
N GLY A 147 -4.16 -8.29 10.91
CA GLY A 147 -5.36 -7.46 10.91
C GLY A 147 -6.31 -7.71 9.74
N ILE A 148 -7.20 -6.75 9.56
CA ILE A 148 -8.17 -6.72 8.47
C ILE A 148 -8.09 -5.37 7.73
N TRP A 149 -8.09 -5.45 6.41
CA TRP A 149 -8.16 -4.32 5.49
C TRP A 149 -9.59 -4.18 5.06
N LEU A 150 -10.22 -3.05 5.40
CA LEU A 150 -11.64 -2.87 5.24
C LEU A 150 -11.90 -1.59 4.46
N ALA A 151 -12.18 -1.73 3.17
CA ALA A 151 -12.67 -0.63 2.35
C ALA A 151 -14.16 -0.42 2.59
N ILE A 152 -14.57 0.83 2.74
CA ILE A 152 -15.98 1.21 2.88
C ILE A 152 -16.25 2.46 2.05
N ASP A 153 -17.49 2.59 1.61
CA ASP A 153 -17.97 3.73 0.85
C ASP A 153 -19.44 4.01 1.16
N PHE A 154 -19.86 5.26 1.07
CA PHE A 154 -21.24 5.70 1.31
C PHE A 154 -21.77 6.50 0.12
N GLU A 155 -22.98 6.15 -0.32
CA GLU A 155 -23.74 7.01 -1.22
C GLU A 155 -24.83 7.76 -0.46
N ASN A 156 -24.92 9.06 -0.72
CA ASN A 156 -25.95 9.94 -0.18
C ASN A 156 -26.72 10.61 -1.32
N TRP A 157 -27.94 11.05 -1.01
CA TRP A 157 -28.75 11.73 -1.99
C TRP A 157 -28.19 13.13 -2.28
N ASP A 158 -27.96 13.44 -3.56
CA ASP A 158 -27.29 14.67 -3.98
C ASP A 158 -28.01 15.99 -3.65
N ARG A 159 -29.29 15.94 -3.22
CA ARG A 159 -30.03 17.12 -2.75
C ARG A 159 -30.10 17.25 -1.24
N ASP A 160 -29.75 16.20 -0.50
CA ASP A 160 -29.66 16.20 0.97
C ASP A 160 -28.65 15.15 1.41
N HIS A 161 -27.43 15.60 1.71
CA HIS A 161 -26.32 14.73 2.11
C HIS A 161 -26.51 14.08 3.50
N THR A 162 -27.63 14.34 4.20
CA THR A 162 -28.01 13.63 5.42
C THR A 162 -28.82 12.36 5.14
N VAL A 163 -29.24 12.16 3.88
CA VAL A 163 -29.98 10.99 3.40
C VAL A 163 -28.99 9.97 2.85
N TYR A 164 -28.48 9.11 3.73
CA TYR A 164 -27.60 8.00 3.38
C TYR A 164 -28.38 6.88 2.69
N THR A 165 -28.15 6.68 1.40
CA THR A 165 -28.93 5.75 0.59
C THR A 165 -28.30 4.36 0.52
N GLU A 166 -26.97 4.27 0.56
CA GLU A 166 -26.24 3.02 0.41
C GLU A 166 -25.03 2.97 1.35
N PHE A 167 -24.61 1.75 1.70
CA PHE A 167 -23.34 1.47 2.36
C PHE A 167 -22.69 0.28 1.66
N GLY A 168 -21.46 0.48 1.20
CA GLY A 168 -20.66 -0.56 0.57
C GLY A 168 -19.47 -0.92 1.42
N TRP A 169 -19.06 -2.19 1.34
CA TRP A 169 -17.83 -2.63 1.99
C TRP A 169 -17.15 -3.75 1.21
N SER A 170 -15.84 -3.80 1.35
CA SER A 170 -14.98 -4.88 0.88
C SER A 170 -13.88 -5.11 1.91
N SER A 171 -13.66 -6.35 2.31
CA SER A 171 -12.71 -6.72 3.34
C SER A 171 -11.70 -7.75 2.84
N LEU A 172 -10.48 -7.67 3.35
CA LEU A 172 -9.42 -8.65 3.16
C LEU A 172 -8.70 -8.89 4.47
N ARG A 173 -8.53 -10.16 4.82
CA ARG A 173 -7.68 -10.61 5.93
C ARG A 173 -6.87 -11.83 5.53
N PHE A 174 -5.94 -12.24 6.37
CA PHE A 174 -5.13 -13.42 6.16
C PHE A 174 -5.42 -14.47 7.24
N GLU A 175 -5.80 -15.67 6.82
CA GLU A 175 -5.98 -16.84 7.69
C GLU A 175 -5.06 -17.96 7.20
N ASP A 176 -4.18 -18.48 8.06
CA ASP A 176 -3.17 -19.49 7.71
C ASP A 176 -2.35 -19.15 6.44
N GLY A 177 -2.04 -17.86 6.28
CA GLY A 177 -1.29 -17.33 5.14
C GLY A 177 -2.08 -17.21 3.83
N LYS A 178 -3.37 -17.57 3.82
CA LYS A 178 -4.28 -17.41 2.69
C LYS A 178 -5.12 -16.16 2.83
N GLU A 179 -5.40 -15.52 1.70
CA GLU A 179 -6.29 -14.36 1.64
C GLU A 179 -7.75 -14.82 1.78
N ILE A 180 -8.49 -14.15 2.67
CA ILE A 180 -9.93 -14.28 2.81
C ILE A 180 -10.54 -12.93 2.46
N GLU A 181 -11.31 -12.90 1.38
CA GLU A 181 -11.97 -11.70 0.86
C GLU A 181 -13.49 -11.83 0.96
N GLU A 182 -14.13 -10.76 1.42
CA GLU A 182 -15.58 -10.67 1.52
C GLU A 182 -16.01 -9.28 1.07
N SER A 183 -17.20 -9.16 0.47
CA SER A 183 -17.74 -7.87 0.06
C SER A 183 -19.25 -7.85 0.23
N GLY A 184 -19.80 -6.66 0.43
CA GLY A 184 -21.23 -6.50 0.53
C GLY A 184 -21.71 -5.10 0.19
N HIS A 185 -23.02 -5.00 0.01
CA HIS A 185 -23.68 -3.78 -0.37
C HIS A 185 -25.06 -3.72 0.28
N TRP A 186 -25.34 -2.64 1.02
CA TRP A 186 -26.61 -2.41 1.69
C TRP A 186 -27.32 -1.19 1.10
N ILE A 187 -28.61 -1.34 0.81
CA ILE A 187 -29.50 -0.28 0.34
C ILE A 187 -30.50 0.05 1.44
N VAL A 188 -30.68 1.35 1.73
CA VAL A 188 -31.70 1.81 2.68
C VAL A 188 -33.06 1.84 2.00
N ASP A 189 -33.96 0.96 2.43
CA ASP A 189 -35.27 0.73 1.80
C ASP A 189 -36.13 1.99 1.70
N GLU A 190 -36.18 2.77 2.77
CA GLU A 190 -36.97 4.01 2.85
C GLU A 190 -36.50 5.08 1.88
N TYR A 191 -35.26 4.99 1.38
CA TYR A 191 -34.67 5.95 0.47
C TYR A 191 -34.47 5.42 -0.95
N ARG A 192 -35.01 4.25 -1.26
CA ARG A 192 -34.79 3.60 -2.56
C ARG A 192 -35.35 4.40 -3.74
N THR A 193 -36.36 5.24 -3.51
CA THR A 193 -36.95 6.16 -4.50
C THR A 193 -36.16 7.45 -4.70
N TYR A 194 -35.15 7.71 -3.87
CA TYR A 194 -34.31 8.90 -3.96
C TYR A 194 -33.27 8.64 -5.05
N MET A 195 -33.42 9.36 -6.17
CA MET A 195 -32.54 9.22 -7.33
C MET A 195 -31.63 10.44 -7.43
N ASN A 196 -30.34 10.19 -7.64
CA ASN A 196 -29.38 11.26 -7.89
C ASN A 196 -29.64 11.92 -9.25
N THR A 197 -29.40 13.23 -9.30
CA THR A 197 -29.49 14.12 -10.47
C THR A 197 -28.13 14.32 -11.12
N TYR A 198 -27.05 14.44 -10.34
CA TYR A 198 -25.71 14.83 -10.82
C TYR A 198 -24.74 13.67 -11.04
N VAL A 199 -25.01 12.50 -10.47
CA VAL A 199 -24.16 11.29 -10.61
C VAL A 199 -25.00 10.12 -11.11
N ALA A 200 -24.33 9.13 -11.70
CA ALA A 200 -24.98 7.94 -12.22
C ALA A 200 -25.72 7.18 -11.11
N ASN A 201 -26.89 6.63 -11.43
CA ASN A 201 -27.69 5.89 -10.46
C ASN A 201 -27.48 4.39 -10.60
N ASN A 202 -26.36 3.92 -10.05
CA ASN A 202 -25.93 2.52 -10.15
C ASN A 202 -26.27 1.69 -8.92
N ARG A 203 -27.15 2.19 -8.04
CA ARG A 203 -27.57 1.54 -6.78
C ARG A 203 -27.92 0.06 -6.90
N GLU A 204 -28.68 -0.30 -7.93
CA GLU A 204 -29.15 -1.67 -8.15
C GLU A 204 -28.16 -2.52 -8.97
N ARG A 205 -26.96 -2.01 -9.28
CA ARG A 205 -25.95 -2.63 -10.14
C ARG A 205 -24.70 -3.06 -9.37
N TYR A 206 -24.90 -3.77 -8.27
CA TYR A 206 -23.81 -4.36 -7.51
C TYR A 206 -23.21 -5.58 -8.24
N ASN A 207 -21.90 -5.58 -8.48
CA ASN A 207 -21.23 -6.60 -9.29
C ASN A 207 -20.83 -7.85 -8.51
N PHE A 208 -20.70 -7.77 -7.18
CA PHE A 208 -20.03 -8.78 -6.38
C PHE A 208 -20.99 -9.59 -5.49
N GLY A 209 -22.27 -9.64 -5.86
CA GLY A 209 -23.29 -10.41 -5.16
C GLY A 209 -24.68 -9.81 -5.32
N THR A 210 -25.46 -9.85 -4.24
CA THR A 210 -26.80 -9.28 -4.20
C THR A 210 -26.83 -8.18 -3.15
N SER A 211 -27.34 -7.00 -3.52
CA SER A 211 -27.58 -5.91 -2.58
C SER A 211 -28.59 -6.35 -1.52
N GLU A 212 -28.26 -6.12 -0.26
CA GLU A 212 -29.20 -6.35 0.83
C GLU A 212 -30.01 -5.09 1.12
N VAL A 213 -31.32 -5.23 1.17
CA VAL A 213 -32.22 -4.12 1.49
C VAL A 213 -32.46 -4.10 2.99
N ILE A 214 -32.10 -3.00 3.64
CA ILE A 214 -32.18 -2.84 5.09
C ILE A 214 -33.04 -1.65 5.46
N LYS A 215 -33.65 -1.68 6.65
CA LYS A 215 -34.42 -0.53 7.14
C LYS A 215 -33.49 0.56 7.64
N LYS A 216 -33.87 1.83 7.48
CA LYS A 216 -33.15 3.00 7.98
C LYS A 216 -32.79 2.89 9.47
N LYS A 217 -33.70 2.33 10.27
CA LYS A 217 -33.48 2.11 11.72
C LYS A 217 -32.35 1.11 12.02
N GLU A 218 -32.03 0.23 11.09
CA GLU A 218 -30.98 -0.79 11.20
C GLU A 218 -29.64 -0.29 10.67
N PHE A 219 -29.62 0.75 9.81
CA PHE A 219 -28.42 1.25 9.15
C PHE A 219 -27.26 1.54 10.12
N LYS A 220 -27.50 2.43 11.11
CA LYS A 220 -26.50 2.80 12.11
C LYS A 220 -26.03 1.61 12.97
N PRO A 221 -26.93 0.87 13.68
CA PRO A 221 -26.48 -0.22 14.55
C PRO A 221 -25.78 -1.35 13.79
N ARG A 222 -26.15 -1.59 12.53
CA ARG A 222 -25.52 -2.63 11.71
C ARG A 222 -24.09 -2.27 11.30
N ILE A 223 -23.85 -1.02 10.88
CA ILE A 223 -22.48 -0.52 10.61
C ILE A 223 -21.64 -0.57 11.88
N ALA A 224 -22.21 -0.20 13.03
CA ALA A 224 -21.51 -0.28 14.31
C ALA A 224 -21.13 -1.73 14.69
N SER A 225 -22.05 -2.69 14.52
CA SER A 225 -21.77 -4.11 14.75
C SER A 225 -20.65 -4.59 13.83
N PHE A 226 -20.76 -4.29 12.53
CA PHE A 226 -19.80 -4.66 11.51
C PHE A 226 -18.37 -4.17 11.82
N LEU A 227 -18.23 -2.89 12.19
CA LEU A 227 -16.92 -2.32 12.57
C LEU A 227 -16.37 -2.89 13.89
N ASN A 228 -17.23 -3.33 14.81
CA ASN A 228 -16.78 -3.99 16.04
C ASN A 228 -16.37 -5.44 15.78
N GLU A 229 -17.08 -6.17 14.92
CA GLU A 229 -16.74 -7.52 14.49
C GLU A 229 -15.38 -7.54 13.78
N ALA A 230 -15.08 -6.53 12.95
CA ALA A 230 -13.78 -6.40 12.30
C ALA A 230 -12.59 -6.37 13.29
N LYS A 231 -12.78 -5.83 14.50
CA LYS A 231 -11.72 -5.74 15.53
C LYS A 231 -11.30 -7.11 16.09
N VAL A 232 -12.12 -8.15 15.92
CA VAL A 232 -11.77 -9.51 16.33
C VAL A 232 -10.55 -10.04 15.58
N TYR A 233 -10.29 -9.51 14.37
CA TYR A 233 -9.16 -9.89 13.53
C TYR A 233 -7.87 -9.12 13.84
N GLY A 234 -7.85 -8.25 14.87
CA GLY A 234 -6.68 -7.45 15.27
C GLY A 234 -6.78 -5.99 14.83
N PRO A 235 -5.71 -5.35 14.34
CA PRO A 235 -5.79 -3.97 13.86
C PRO A 235 -6.69 -3.88 12.62
N VAL A 236 -7.46 -2.80 12.54
CA VAL A 236 -8.38 -2.53 11.44
C VAL A 236 -7.82 -1.38 10.61
N PHE A 237 -7.50 -1.67 9.35
CA PHE A 237 -7.07 -0.69 8.37
C PHE A 237 -8.29 -0.29 7.52
N LEU A 238 -8.91 0.85 7.86
CA LEU A 238 -10.02 1.40 7.08
C LEU A 238 -9.48 2.04 5.81
N VAL A 239 -9.87 1.49 4.67
CA VAL A 239 -9.38 1.90 3.35
C VAL A 239 -10.43 2.78 2.68
N PHE A 240 -10.00 3.93 2.20
CA PHE A 240 -10.86 4.90 1.51
C PHE A 240 -10.20 5.38 0.24
N HIS A 241 -10.99 6.03 -0.61
CA HIS A 241 -10.50 6.84 -1.70
C HIS A 241 -10.88 8.29 -1.46
N ASP A 242 -9.97 9.07 -0.83
CA ASP A 242 -10.28 10.37 -0.20
C ASP A 242 -11.25 10.27 1.00
N PRO A 243 -10.76 9.97 2.22
CA PRO A 243 -11.57 9.58 3.37
C PRO A 243 -12.43 10.70 3.98
N SER A 244 -12.31 11.93 3.48
CA SER A 244 -12.80 13.14 4.17
C SER A 244 -14.31 13.10 4.44
N GLN A 245 -15.08 12.68 3.44
CA GLN A 245 -16.54 12.62 3.52
C GLN A 245 -17.01 11.37 4.26
N ASP A 246 -16.42 10.20 4.00
CA ASP A 246 -16.80 8.95 4.68
C ASP A 246 -16.54 9.01 6.19
N ILE A 247 -15.40 9.55 6.62
CA ILE A 247 -15.10 9.73 8.04
C ILE A 247 -16.09 10.70 8.69
N LYS A 248 -16.49 11.76 7.99
CA LYS A 248 -17.53 12.67 8.47
C LYS A 248 -18.85 11.92 8.66
N THR A 249 -19.27 11.13 7.67
CA THR A 249 -20.48 10.31 7.74
C THR A 249 -20.41 9.29 8.88
N LEU A 250 -19.30 8.57 9.04
CA LEU A 250 -19.08 7.64 10.16
C LEU A 250 -19.26 8.32 11.53
N ARG A 251 -18.77 9.56 11.69
CA ARG A 251 -18.96 10.34 12.93
C ARG A 251 -20.42 10.73 13.14
N GLU A 252 -21.13 11.17 12.10
CA GLU A 252 -22.54 11.57 12.17
C GLU A 252 -23.48 10.38 12.46
N ILE A 253 -23.12 9.19 12.00
CA ILE A 253 -23.84 7.96 12.34
C ILE A 253 -23.39 7.32 13.66
N GLU A 254 -22.48 7.97 14.39
CA GLU A 254 -21.95 7.52 15.69
C GLU A 254 -21.28 6.13 15.60
N ALA A 255 -20.63 5.85 14.48
CA ALA A 255 -19.86 4.62 14.30
C ALA A 255 -18.69 4.54 15.31
N PRO A 256 -18.27 3.34 15.73
CA PRO A 256 -17.27 3.14 16.79
C PRO A 256 -15.82 3.38 16.32
N ILE A 257 -15.54 4.60 15.86
CA ILE A 257 -14.27 5.07 15.26
C ILE A 257 -13.50 6.08 16.14
N THR A 258 -13.73 6.09 17.45
CA THR A 258 -13.17 7.09 18.38
C THR A 258 -11.63 7.16 18.40
N ASN A 259 -10.95 6.05 18.14
CA ASN A 259 -9.49 5.96 18.14
C ASN A 259 -8.90 5.88 16.71
N LEU A 260 -9.61 6.43 15.72
CA LEU A 260 -9.16 6.45 14.33
C LEU A 260 -7.88 7.31 14.17
N SER A 261 -6.79 6.68 13.75
CA SER A 261 -5.51 7.33 13.50
C SER A 261 -5.23 7.52 12.01
N HIS A 262 -4.84 8.74 11.62
CA HIS A 262 -4.25 9.02 10.31
C HIS A 262 -2.73 8.78 10.28
N LEU A 263 -2.11 8.58 11.44
CA LEU A 263 -0.70 8.27 11.57
C LEU A 263 -0.52 6.75 11.62
N LEU A 264 0.16 6.23 10.59
CA LEU A 264 0.48 4.82 10.50
C LEU A 264 1.69 4.48 11.38
N PRO A 265 1.62 3.38 12.15
CA PRO A 265 2.73 2.95 12.99
C PRO A 265 3.90 2.44 12.14
N ASP A 266 5.11 2.50 12.69
CA ASP A 266 6.34 2.02 12.03
C ASP A 266 6.46 0.49 12.07
N LEU A 267 5.76 -0.15 13.00
CA LEU A 267 5.71 -1.59 13.19
C LEU A 267 4.27 -2.09 13.12
N PRO A 268 4.03 -3.34 12.69
CA PRO A 268 2.71 -3.95 12.73
C PRO A 268 2.11 -3.86 14.15
N PRO A 269 0.98 -3.17 14.32
CA PRO A 269 0.34 -3.03 15.62
C PRO A 269 -0.48 -4.30 15.94
N SER A 270 -0.65 -4.62 17.21
CA SER A 270 -1.55 -5.72 17.63
C SER A 270 -3.03 -5.33 17.60
N GLU A 271 -3.32 -4.04 17.72
CA GLU A 271 -4.67 -3.47 17.74
C GLU A 271 -4.66 -2.02 17.24
N GLY A 272 -5.84 -1.46 16.98
CA GLY A 272 -6.02 -0.07 16.59
C GLY A 272 -6.85 0.09 15.33
N LEU A 273 -7.16 1.34 14.99
CA LEU A 273 -7.95 1.72 13.84
C LEU A 273 -7.19 2.76 13.02
N PHE A 274 -6.87 2.45 11.77
CA PHE A 274 -5.95 3.24 10.95
C PHE A 274 -6.59 3.60 9.61
N VAL A 275 -6.37 4.83 9.16
CA VAL A 275 -6.86 5.32 7.85
C VAL A 275 -5.83 5.03 6.77
N ILE A 276 -6.27 4.36 5.71
CA ILE A 276 -5.54 4.18 4.46
C ILE A 276 -6.24 4.99 3.37
N ASP A 277 -5.55 5.97 2.78
CA ASP A 277 -6.07 6.76 1.66
C ASP A 277 -5.43 6.32 0.35
N THR A 278 -6.18 5.62 -0.49
CA THR A 278 -5.72 5.12 -1.78
C THR A 278 -5.46 6.25 -2.79
N ALA A 279 -6.10 7.41 -2.64
CA ALA A 279 -5.84 8.57 -3.49
C ALA A 279 -4.44 9.15 -3.19
N GLU A 280 -4.04 9.20 -1.92
CA GLU A 280 -2.69 9.59 -1.51
C GLU A 280 -1.65 8.51 -1.86
N MET A 281 -1.98 7.22 -1.75
CA MET A 281 -1.12 6.14 -2.24
C MET A 281 -0.85 6.28 -3.74
N PHE A 282 -1.89 6.52 -4.54
CA PHE A 282 -1.72 6.68 -5.97
C PHE A 282 -0.95 7.96 -6.31
N ALA A 283 -1.20 9.06 -5.60
CA ALA A 283 -0.41 10.28 -5.75
C ALA A 283 1.09 10.04 -5.46
N ALA A 284 1.41 9.21 -4.46
CA ALA A 284 2.77 8.75 -4.21
C ALA A 284 3.31 7.94 -5.39
N LEU A 285 2.50 7.00 -5.90
CA LEU A 285 2.86 6.10 -7.00
C LEU A 285 3.07 6.85 -8.31
N GLU A 286 2.29 7.88 -8.64
CA GLU A 286 2.50 8.69 -9.84
C GLU A 286 3.55 9.79 -9.63
N GLY A 287 3.98 10.06 -8.40
CA GLY A 287 4.97 11.10 -8.11
C GLY A 287 4.40 12.53 -8.10
N GLU A 288 3.12 12.68 -7.74
CA GLU A 288 2.44 13.97 -7.65
C GLU A 288 2.94 14.80 -6.46
N THR A 289 3.41 16.02 -6.75
CA THR A 289 3.97 16.95 -5.75
C THR A 289 2.95 17.97 -5.24
N SER A 290 1.87 18.21 -5.98
CA SER A 290 0.80 19.15 -5.63
C SER A 290 -0.28 18.50 -4.76
N ALA A 291 -1.34 19.25 -4.45
CA ALA A 291 -2.50 18.72 -3.74
C ALA A 291 -3.44 17.88 -4.60
N ASN A 292 -3.17 17.77 -5.90
CA ASN A 292 -4.02 17.02 -6.80
C ASN A 292 -4.02 15.53 -6.43
N LYS A 293 -5.18 14.91 -6.62
CA LYS A 293 -5.43 13.48 -6.46
C LYS A 293 -6.32 13.04 -7.62
N ARG A 294 -6.08 11.85 -8.15
CA ARG A 294 -6.95 11.26 -9.17
C ARG A 294 -8.16 10.63 -8.51
N GLY A 295 -9.31 10.70 -9.18
CA GLY A 295 -10.51 9.97 -8.77
C GLY A 295 -10.37 8.46 -8.97
N LEU A 296 -11.24 7.70 -8.30
CA LEU A 296 -11.16 6.24 -8.19
C LEU A 296 -11.10 5.55 -9.56
N GLU A 297 -11.92 6.00 -10.51
CA GLU A 297 -11.96 5.44 -11.86
C GLU A 297 -10.59 5.52 -12.54
N GLN A 298 -9.96 6.70 -12.52
CA GLN A 298 -8.67 6.93 -13.15
C GLN A 298 -7.58 6.11 -12.47
N VAL A 299 -7.60 6.05 -11.13
CA VAL A 299 -6.67 5.21 -10.35
C VAL A 299 -6.81 3.76 -10.77
N CYS A 300 -8.02 3.22 -10.81
CA CYS A 300 -8.28 1.85 -11.21
C CYS A 300 -7.78 1.57 -12.63
N ARG A 301 -8.13 2.42 -13.60
CA ARG A 301 -7.68 2.30 -15.00
C ARG A 301 -6.15 2.33 -15.13
N HIS A 302 -5.48 3.24 -14.43
CA HIS A 302 -4.02 3.31 -14.40
C HIS A 302 -3.36 2.10 -13.72
N LEU A 303 -4.08 1.46 -12.80
CA LEU A 303 -3.70 0.19 -12.18
C LEU A 303 -4.15 -1.04 -13.00
N THR A 304 -4.60 -0.84 -14.25
CA THR A 304 -5.05 -1.86 -15.21
C THR A 304 -6.33 -2.60 -14.83
N HIS A 305 -7.10 -2.04 -13.89
CA HIS A 305 -8.45 -2.48 -13.57
C HIS A 305 -9.47 -1.81 -14.50
N ASN A 306 -10.61 -2.45 -14.71
CA ASN A 306 -11.71 -1.90 -15.50
C ASN A 306 -12.97 -1.79 -14.62
N PRO A 307 -13.08 -0.72 -13.80
CA PRO A 307 -14.22 -0.58 -12.92
C PRO A 307 -15.50 -0.38 -13.72
N GLN A 308 -16.59 -0.99 -13.25
CA GLN A 308 -17.92 -0.87 -13.83
C GLN A 308 -18.91 -0.46 -12.76
N PHE A 309 -19.91 0.33 -13.17
CA PHE A 309 -21.00 0.79 -12.30
C PHE A 309 -20.50 1.48 -11.01
N LEU A 310 -19.55 2.40 -11.16
CA LEU A 310 -19.15 3.35 -10.10
C LEU A 310 -20.37 4.20 -9.67
N HIS A 311 -20.35 4.78 -8.49
CA HIS A 311 -21.54 5.33 -7.80
C HIS A 311 -22.53 4.23 -7.36
N ASN A 312 -21.97 3.07 -7.06
CA ASN A 312 -22.60 2.03 -6.28
C ASN A 312 -21.62 1.77 -5.14
N ALA A 313 -22.02 2.05 -3.91
CA ALA A 313 -21.10 2.05 -2.78
C ALA A 313 -20.35 0.71 -2.65
N GLY A 314 -21.03 -0.42 -2.93
CA GLY A 314 -20.43 -1.76 -2.89
C GLY A 314 -19.33 -1.96 -3.94
N ASN A 315 -19.55 -1.49 -5.17
CA ASN A 315 -18.55 -1.54 -6.23
C ASN A 315 -17.38 -0.60 -5.92
N ASP A 316 -17.65 0.60 -5.41
CA ASP A 316 -16.64 1.61 -5.10
C ASP A 316 -15.74 1.15 -3.94
N ALA A 317 -16.31 0.56 -2.89
CA ALA A 317 -15.56 -0.08 -1.82
C ALA A 317 -14.69 -1.26 -2.35
N TYR A 318 -15.24 -2.10 -3.22
CA TYR A 318 -14.48 -3.20 -3.83
C TYR A 318 -13.28 -2.68 -4.63
N TRP A 319 -13.49 -1.74 -5.54
CA TRP A 319 -12.42 -1.21 -6.39
C TRP A 319 -11.39 -0.41 -5.60
N THR A 320 -11.82 0.27 -4.53
CA THR A 320 -10.92 0.91 -3.56
C THR A 320 -10.00 -0.13 -2.90
N LEU A 321 -10.54 -1.26 -2.44
CA LEU A 321 -9.72 -2.32 -1.86
C LEU A 321 -8.77 -2.95 -2.89
N GLN A 322 -9.24 -3.21 -4.12
CA GLN A 322 -8.39 -3.77 -5.18
C GLN A 322 -7.26 -2.83 -5.58
N ALA A 323 -7.52 -1.51 -5.63
CA ALA A 323 -6.49 -0.50 -5.83
C ALA A 323 -5.46 -0.51 -4.70
N CYS A 324 -5.93 -0.54 -3.44
CA CYS A 324 -5.06 -0.66 -2.26
C CYS A 324 -4.18 -1.91 -2.34
N LYS A 325 -4.79 -3.10 -2.51
CA LYS A 325 -4.10 -4.39 -2.66
C LYS A 325 -3.04 -4.33 -3.74
N THR A 326 -3.39 -3.85 -4.93
CA THR A 326 -2.49 -3.76 -6.09
C THR A 326 -1.26 -2.89 -5.82
N MET A 327 -1.42 -1.81 -5.05
CA MET A 327 -0.31 -0.93 -4.67
C MET A 327 0.48 -1.46 -3.46
N ALA A 328 -0.19 -2.04 -2.47
CA ALA A 328 0.40 -2.50 -1.22
C ALA A 328 1.17 -3.83 -1.37
N SER A 329 0.69 -4.74 -2.22
CA SER A 329 1.33 -6.04 -2.46
C SER A 329 2.45 -5.99 -3.51
N GLY A 330 2.63 -4.86 -4.19
CA GLY A 330 3.61 -4.71 -5.27
C GLY A 330 5.03 -4.40 -4.77
N ASP A 331 5.92 -4.11 -5.72
CA ASP A 331 7.30 -3.65 -5.47
C ASP A 331 7.35 -2.30 -4.70
N PRO A 332 8.54 -1.82 -4.29
CA PRO A 332 8.71 -0.44 -3.85
C PRO A 332 8.14 0.59 -4.83
N VAL A 333 7.67 1.72 -4.31
CA VAL A 333 6.87 2.73 -5.06
C VAL A 333 7.48 3.09 -6.41
N ASP A 334 8.80 3.26 -6.47
CA ASP A 334 9.48 3.63 -7.71
C ASP A 334 9.59 2.50 -8.72
N ILE A 335 9.79 1.27 -8.24
CA ILE A 335 9.88 0.09 -9.10
C ILE A 335 8.50 -0.17 -9.71
N GLN A 336 7.44 -0.04 -8.92
CA GLN A 336 6.08 -0.10 -9.45
C GLN A 336 5.84 0.97 -10.52
N ARG A 337 6.19 2.23 -10.24
CA ARG A 337 6.03 3.33 -11.21
C ARG A 337 6.74 3.04 -12.53
N GLU A 338 8.01 2.63 -12.47
CA GLU A 338 8.82 2.34 -13.67
C GLU A 338 8.32 1.10 -14.43
N LYS A 339 7.82 0.06 -13.73
CA LYS A 339 7.22 -1.13 -14.37
C LYS A 339 5.90 -0.81 -15.06
N ARG A 340 5.05 0.02 -14.44
CA ARG A 340 3.70 0.36 -14.95
C ARG A 340 3.76 1.34 -16.10
N TRP A 341 4.60 2.36 -16.01
CA TRP A 341 4.66 3.44 -17.00
C TRP A 341 6.10 3.68 -17.46
N PRO A 342 6.71 2.69 -18.13
CA PRO A 342 8.03 2.85 -18.70
C PRO A 342 7.99 4.02 -19.69
N LEU A 343 9.02 4.88 -19.67
CA LEU A 343 9.14 6.07 -20.53
C LEU A 343 8.23 7.28 -20.17
N HIS A 344 7.31 7.14 -19.22
CA HIS A 344 6.44 8.25 -18.77
C HIS A 344 7.06 9.08 -17.64
N ILE A 345 8.28 8.75 -17.21
CA ILE A 345 8.98 9.45 -16.13
C ILE A 345 10.17 10.19 -16.72
N SER A 346 10.25 11.50 -16.53
CA SER A 346 11.37 12.28 -17.05
C SER A 346 12.70 11.93 -16.35
N GLY A 347 13.81 12.36 -16.95
CA GLY A 347 15.13 12.20 -16.32
C GLY A 347 15.26 12.95 -14.99
N THR A 348 14.52 14.04 -14.84
CA THR A 348 14.72 15.06 -13.79
C THR A 348 13.58 15.18 -12.80
N GLN A 349 12.37 14.72 -13.14
CA GLN A 349 11.17 14.82 -12.30
C GLN A 349 10.65 13.43 -11.93
N PRO A 350 10.15 13.23 -10.70
CA PRO A 350 9.61 11.95 -10.27
C PRO A 350 8.22 11.66 -10.84
N LYS A 351 7.48 12.68 -11.30
CA LYS A 351 6.09 12.56 -11.74
C LYS A 351 5.98 11.79 -13.06
N ALA A 352 5.07 10.82 -13.10
CA ALA A 352 4.63 10.14 -14.32
C ALA A 352 3.70 11.07 -15.12
N VAL A 353 3.97 11.21 -16.42
CA VAL A 353 3.16 12.00 -17.34
C VAL A 353 2.29 11.05 -18.14
N PHE A 354 0.99 11.09 -17.90
CA PHE A 354 0.02 10.33 -18.68
C PHE A 354 -0.40 11.14 -19.91
N PRO A 355 -0.57 10.51 -21.08
CA PRO A 355 -1.26 11.17 -22.17
C PRO A 355 -2.66 11.53 -21.66
N GLU A 356 -3.10 12.76 -21.88
CA GLU A 356 -4.50 13.09 -21.63
C GLU A 356 -5.35 12.24 -22.56
N PRO A 357 -6.45 11.63 -22.07
CA PRO A 357 -7.44 11.06 -22.98
C PRO A 357 -7.90 12.21 -23.88
N ASN A 358 -7.76 12.06 -25.20
CA ASN A 358 -8.25 13.04 -26.16
C ASN A 358 -9.69 13.41 -25.78
N SER A 359 -9.93 14.69 -25.51
CA SER A 359 -11.25 15.23 -25.15
C SER A 359 -12.23 15.27 -26.34
N ASP A 360 -11.93 14.58 -27.43
CA ASP A 360 -12.63 14.69 -28.72
C ASP A 360 -13.56 13.51 -29.03
N ASP A 361 -13.76 12.57 -28.09
CA ASP A 361 -14.73 11.46 -28.24
C ASP A 361 -15.99 11.64 -27.37
N SER A 362 -16.33 12.87 -27.00
CA SER A 362 -17.66 13.20 -26.46
C SER A 362 -18.35 14.21 -27.37
N ASP A 363 -19.47 13.77 -27.93
CA ASP A 363 -20.42 14.50 -28.77
C ASP A 363 -20.17 14.45 -30.28
N GLU A 364 -20.34 13.27 -30.89
CA GLU A 364 -21.00 13.19 -32.20
C GLU A 364 -21.67 11.81 -32.40
N ASP A 365 -22.95 11.86 -32.76
CA ASP A 365 -23.80 10.80 -33.32
C ASP A 365 -24.36 9.69 -32.41
N ILE A 366 -25.42 10.04 -31.67
CA ILE A 366 -26.65 9.23 -31.68
C ILE A 366 -27.82 10.17 -32.04
N MET A 367 -28.20 10.17 -33.32
CA MET A 367 -29.54 10.53 -33.77
C MET A 367 -30.51 9.39 -33.49
#